data_AF-A0AAQ4DMC0-F1
#
_entry.id   AF-A0AAQ4DMC0-F1
#
_cell.length_a   1.000
_cell.length_b   1.000
_cell.length_c   1.000
_cell.angle_alpha   90.00
_cell.angle_beta   90.00
_cell.angle_gamma   90.00
#
_symmetry.space_group_name_H-M   'P 1'
#
loop_
_entity.id
_entity.type
_entity.pdbx_description
1 polymer ?
#
loop_
_entity_poly.entity_id
_entity_poly.type
_entity_poly.pdbx_seq_one_letter_code
_entity_poly.pdbx_strand_id
1 'polypeptide(L)'
;MSCSYSLIQSVLTINETLGVTTDEDSLENYEKQIVDIVRMESMQQDEPEDATWQPVVEGHEDMYDRLRLVGDYDVIRREATVHYHMRQESFRKAKEAYQRGMKTVAAFYSQQGRAYAEKMREANERASWKLLQLRNAQCDDNTLDLHGLHVQEAIQVLKNYVKLKKRESWCLQKKQTLRIITGRGAHSALNIPKVKFAVEGYFLSSQLNYREVQAGMFHVML
;
A
#
# COMPACT_ATOMS: atom_id res chain seq x y z
N MET A 1 25.51 -1.50 5.30
CA MET A 1 25.49 -2.94 4.98
C MET A 1 24.05 -3.43 5.07
N SER A 2 23.38 -3.53 3.93
CA SER A 2 22.12 -4.27 3.77
C SER A 2 22.06 -4.65 2.29
N CYS A 3 22.00 -5.96 2.04
CA CYS A 3 22.26 -6.61 0.76
C CYS A 3 21.32 -6.16 -0.36
N SER A 4 21.79 -5.31 -1.27
CA SER A 4 21.34 -5.30 -2.65
C SER A 4 22.04 -6.45 -3.39
N TYR A 5 21.54 -7.68 -3.22
CA TYR A 5 21.91 -8.77 -4.13
C TYR A 5 21.35 -8.41 -5.51
N SER A 6 22.18 -7.80 -6.36
CA SER A 6 21.81 -7.48 -7.74
C SER A 6 21.66 -8.79 -8.52
N LEU A 7 20.77 -8.80 -9.52
CA LEU A 7 20.61 -9.91 -10.45
C LEU A 7 21.96 -10.28 -11.12
N ILE A 8 22.82 -9.30 -11.30
CA ILE A 8 24.18 -9.43 -11.84
C ILE A 8 25.04 -10.31 -10.93
N GLN A 9 24.95 -10.12 -9.61
CA GLN A 9 25.72 -10.94 -8.67
C GLN A 9 25.23 -12.38 -8.59
N SER A 10 23.93 -12.61 -8.75
CA SER A 10 23.41 -13.98 -8.88
C SER A 10 23.86 -14.65 -10.18
N VAL A 11 23.91 -13.92 -11.29
CA VAL A 11 24.35 -14.46 -12.60
C VAL A 11 25.86 -14.69 -12.62
N LEU A 12 26.65 -13.76 -12.06
CA LEU A 12 28.11 -13.90 -11.89
C LEU A 12 28.45 -15.11 -11.02
N THR A 13 27.76 -15.30 -9.88
CA THR A 13 27.99 -16.45 -8.99
C THR A 13 27.69 -17.78 -9.70
N ILE A 14 26.63 -17.82 -10.53
CA ILE A 14 26.27 -19.01 -11.32
C ILE A 14 27.33 -19.29 -12.38
N ASN A 15 27.81 -18.25 -13.08
CA ASN A 15 28.82 -18.38 -14.14
C ASN A 15 30.20 -18.75 -13.59
N GLU A 16 30.62 -18.23 -12.44
CA GLU A 16 31.84 -18.64 -11.71
C GLU A 16 31.77 -20.11 -11.30
N THR A 17 30.61 -20.58 -10.80
CA THR A 17 30.40 -21.98 -10.41
C THR A 17 30.46 -22.93 -11.62
N LEU A 18 30.11 -22.44 -12.80
CA LEU A 18 30.15 -23.18 -14.06
C LEU A 18 31.48 -23.02 -14.84
N GLY A 19 32.44 -22.24 -14.32
CA GLY A 19 33.72 -21.98 -14.97
C GLY A 19 33.61 -21.15 -16.26
N VAL A 20 32.52 -20.39 -16.43
CA VAL A 20 32.29 -19.52 -17.59
C VAL A 20 32.73 -18.11 -17.22
N THR A 21 33.86 -17.65 -17.75
CA THR A 21 34.31 -16.26 -17.59
C THR A 21 33.49 -15.38 -18.52
N THR A 22 32.59 -14.55 -17.98
CA THR A 22 31.92 -13.50 -18.76
C THR A 22 32.66 -12.18 -18.59
N ASP A 23 33.21 -11.64 -19.67
CA ASP A 23 33.88 -10.32 -19.69
C ASP A 23 32.90 -9.22 -19.22
N GLU A 24 33.33 -8.32 -18.34
CA GLU A 24 32.51 -7.19 -17.85
C GLU A 24 32.00 -6.31 -19.02
N ASP A 25 32.80 -6.12 -20.07
CA ASP A 25 32.42 -5.41 -21.30
C ASP A 25 31.21 -6.05 -22.03
N SER A 26 31.06 -7.37 -21.92
CA SER A 26 29.94 -8.08 -22.53
C SER A 26 28.64 -7.86 -21.76
N LEU A 27 28.71 -7.74 -20.42
CA LEU A 27 27.56 -7.43 -19.57
C LEU A 27 27.07 -6.00 -19.74
N GLU A 28 27.97 -5.01 -19.82
CA GLU A 28 27.59 -3.63 -20.12
C GLU A 28 26.93 -3.50 -21.51
N ASN A 29 27.38 -4.28 -22.48
CA ASN A 29 26.78 -4.31 -23.81
C ASN A 29 25.36 -4.92 -23.80
N TYR A 30 25.14 -5.98 -23.00
CA TYR A 30 23.80 -6.53 -22.77
C TYR A 30 22.89 -5.55 -22.04
N GLU A 31 23.38 -4.83 -21.03
CA GLU A 31 22.62 -3.79 -20.34
C GLU A 31 22.22 -2.66 -21.28
N LYS A 32 23.15 -2.17 -22.12
CA LYS A 32 22.85 -1.17 -23.15
C LYS A 32 21.79 -1.67 -24.13
N GLN A 33 21.90 -2.91 -24.61
CA GLN A 33 20.88 -3.48 -25.49
C GLN A 33 19.51 -3.61 -24.82
N ILE A 34 19.45 -3.97 -23.53
CA ILE A 34 18.20 -4.02 -22.77
C ILE A 34 17.60 -2.61 -22.66
N VAL A 35 18.41 -1.62 -22.33
CA VAL A 35 17.98 -0.22 -22.23
C VAL A 35 17.44 0.27 -23.58
N ASP A 36 18.11 -0.05 -24.68
CA ASP A 36 17.69 0.35 -26.03
C ASP A 36 16.41 -0.35 -26.47
N ILE A 37 16.24 -1.65 -26.18
CA ILE A 37 14.99 -2.38 -26.48
C ILE A 37 13.82 -1.81 -25.67
N VAL A 38 14.02 -1.59 -24.36
CA VAL A 38 13.01 -0.99 -23.49
C VAL A 38 12.66 0.42 -23.97
N ARG A 39 13.66 1.21 -24.37
CA ARG A 39 13.47 2.55 -24.92
C ARG A 39 12.64 2.50 -26.21
N MET A 40 12.97 1.61 -27.14
CA MET A 40 12.22 1.47 -28.39
C MET A 40 10.78 0.99 -28.17
N GLU A 41 10.55 0.04 -27.25
CA GLU A 41 9.18 -0.38 -26.90
C GLU A 41 8.39 0.75 -26.26
N SER A 42 9.03 1.58 -25.42
CA SER A 42 8.36 2.72 -24.79
C SER A 42 7.97 3.82 -25.78
N MET A 43 8.66 3.95 -26.92
CA MET A 43 8.35 4.96 -27.95
C MET A 43 7.25 4.51 -28.94
N GLN A 44 6.92 3.22 -29.00
CA GLN A 44 5.88 2.69 -29.90
C GLN A 44 4.44 2.83 -29.35
N GLN A 45 4.27 3.36 -28.14
CA GLN A 45 2.97 3.41 -27.44
C GLN A 45 2.42 4.83 -27.22
N ASP A 46 3.01 5.88 -27.80
CA ASP A 46 2.47 7.25 -27.75
C ASP A 46 1.24 7.37 -28.69
N GLU A 47 0.14 6.71 -28.36
CA GLU A 47 -1.19 7.02 -28.90
C GLU A 47 -1.75 8.26 -28.17
N PRO A 48 -2.39 9.21 -28.88
CA PRO A 48 -2.70 10.56 -28.36
C PRO A 48 -3.80 10.64 -27.27
N GLU A 49 -4.33 9.51 -26.78
CA GLU A 49 -5.43 9.49 -25.82
C GLU A 49 -5.01 9.73 -24.36
N ASP A 50 -3.71 9.56 -24.01
CA ASP A 50 -3.24 9.58 -22.60
C ASP A 50 -2.84 10.97 -22.08
N ALA A 51 -2.89 12.01 -22.93
CA ALA A 51 -2.42 13.37 -22.59
C ALA A 51 -3.30 14.11 -21.55
N THR A 52 -4.46 13.57 -21.18
CA THR A 52 -5.41 14.21 -20.25
C THR A 52 -5.74 13.31 -19.05
N TRP A 53 -4.86 12.38 -18.69
CA TRP A 53 -5.11 11.52 -17.55
C TRP A 53 -4.94 12.27 -16.22
N GLN A 54 -6.03 12.44 -15.48
CA GLN A 54 -6.03 12.94 -14.11
C GLN A 54 -6.26 11.77 -13.13
N PRO A 55 -5.42 11.63 -12.07
CA PRO A 55 -5.60 10.56 -11.10
C PRO A 55 -6.92 10.75 -10.35
N VAL A 56 -7.88 9.84 -10.56
CA VAL A 56 -9.10 9.77 -9.76
C VAL A 56 -8.73 9.20 -8.39
N VAL A 57 -8.83 10.02 -7.34
CA VAL A 57 -8.70 9.55 -5.96
C VAL A 57 -10.00 8.84 -5.58
N GLU A 58 -10.02 7.51 -5.65
CA GLU A 58 -11.20 6.73 -5.29
C GLU A 58 -11.71 7.08 -3.87
N GLY A 59 -12.96 7.55 -3.80
CA GLY A 59 -13.75 7.55 -2.56
C GLY A 59 -13.45 8.66 -1.55
N HIS A 60 -12.83 9.77 -1.96
CA HIS A 60 -12.45 10.83 -1.00
C HIS A 60 -12.77 12.27 -1.40
N GLU A 61 -13.28 12.52 -2.61
CA GLU A 61 -13.46 13.89 -3.14
C GLU A 61 -14.40 14.77 -2.27
N ASP A 62 -15.47 14.21 -1.69
CA ASP A 62 -16.46 15.01 -0.94
C ASP A 62 -16.32 14.96 0.60
N MET A 63 -15.42 14.13 1.15
CA MET A 63 -15.35 13.90 2.62
C MET A 63 -14.47 14.95 3.35
N TYR A 64 -13.52 15.57 2.66
CA TYR A 64 -12.45 16.36 3.28
C TYR A 64 -12.67 17.88 3.28
N ASP A 65 -13.66 18.37 2.54
CA ASP A 65 -14.07 19.78 2.53
C ASP A 65 -14.47 20.29 3.93
N ARG A 66 -14.97 19.40 4.80
CA ARG A 66 -15.39 19.78 6.15
C ARG A 66 -14.25 19.75 7.18
N LEU A 67 -13.11 19.12 6.87
CA LEU A 67 -12.01 18.97 7.83
C LEU A 67 -10.82 19.89 7.57
N ARG A 68 -10.77 20.65 6.45
CA ARG A 68 -9.55 21.35 6.01
C ARG A 68 -8.32 20.49 6.29
N LEU A 69 -8.36 19.24 5.81
CA LEU A 69 -7.20 18.38 5.94
C LEU A 69 -6.07 19.09 5.20
N VAL A 70 -5.05 19.47 5.96
CA VAL A 70 -3.86 20.16 5.49
C VAL A 70 -3.46 19.52 4.17
N GLY A 71 -3.32 20.31 3.10
CA GLY A 71 -3.15 19.82 1.72
C GLY A 71 -2.13 18.69 1.57
N ASP A 72 -1.18 18.59 2.49
CA ASP A 72 -0.33 17.44 2.76
C ASP A 72 -1.01 16.07 2.61
N TYR A 73 -2.16 15.78 3.24
CA TYR A 73 -2.77 14.44 3.15
C TYR A 73 -3.21 14.11 1.72
N ASP A 74 -3.95 15.01 1.07
CA ASP A 74 -4.46 14.79 -0.29
C ASP A 74 -3.33 14.74 -1.30
N VAL A 75 -2.26 15.51 -1.09
CA VAL A 75 -1.02 15.42 -1.89
C VAL A 75 -0.39 14.03 -1.74
N ILE A 76 -0.20 13.53 -0.51
CA ILE A 76 0.41 12.22 -0.28
C ILE A 76 -0.49 11.08 -0.80
N ARG A 77 -1.81 11.19 -0.67
CA ARG A 77 -2.72 10.16 -1.16
C ARG A 77 -2.77 10.13 -2.69
N ARG A 78 -2.71 11.30 -3.36
CA ARG A 78 -2.52 11.39 -4.81
C ARG A 78 -1.19 10.80 -5.26
N GLU A 79 -0.10 11.03 -4.52
CA GLU A 79 1.21 10.41 -4.78
C GLU A 79 1.10 8.87 -4.78
N ALA A 80 0.39 8.29 -3.79
CA ALA A 80 0.13 6.86 -3.75
C ALA A 80 -0.65 6.37 -4.98
N THR A 81 -1.68 7.12 -5.41
CA THR A 81 -2.44 6.82 -6.63
C THR A 81 -1.55 6.83 -7.87
N VAL A 82 -0.69 7.84 -8.05
CA VAL A 82 0.26 7.88 -9.17
C VAL A 82 1.14 6.64 -9.21
N HIS A 83 1.70 6.23 -8.07
CA HIS A 83 2.51 5.01 -7.99
C HIS A 83 1.71 3.73 -8.23
N TYR A 84 0.43 3.69 -7.87
CA TYR A 84 -0.46 2.58 -8.20
C TYR A 84 -0.60 2.40 -9.72
N HIS A 85 -0.82 3.48 -10.47
CA HIS A 85 -0.95 3.40 -11.93
C HIS A 85 0.36 3.00 -12.61
N MET A 86 1.47 3.61 -12.20
CA MET A 86 2.81 3.23 -12.70
C MET A 86 3.11 1.76 -12.43
N ARG A 87 2.73 1.23 -11.25
CA ARG A 87 2.84 -0.19 -10.92
C ARG A 87 2.02 -1.07 -11.88
N GLN A 88 0.75 -0.72 -12.11
CA GLN A 88 -0.13 -1.50 -12.99
C GLN A 88 0.43 -1.54 -14.42
N GLU A 89 0.90 -0.39 -14.89
CA GLU A 89 1.47 -0.26 -16.22
C GLU A 89 2.76 -1.07 -16.37
N SER A 90 3.68 -0.99 -15.41
CA SER A 90 4.88 -1.82 -15.40
C SER A 90 4.54 -3.32 -15.42
N PHE A 91 3.54 -3.77 -14.65
CA PHE A 91 3.16 -5.20 -14.67
C PHE A 91 2.44 -5.61 -15.96
N ARG A 92 1.68 -4.72 -16.59
CA ARG A 92 1.10 -4.94 -17.93
C ARG A 92 2.21 -5.16 -18.95
N LYS A 93 3.19 -4.25 -19.02
CA LYS A 93 4.35 -4.37 -19.93
C LYS A 93 5.17 -5.63 -19.66
N ALA A 94 5.40 -5.97 -18.38
CA ALA A 94 6.09 -7.19 -18.01
C ALA A 94 5.38 -8.45 -18.54
N LYS A 95 4.04 -8.49 -18.42
CA LYS A 95 3.23 -9.61 -18.91
C LYS A 95 3.29 -9.73 -20.44
N GLU A 96 3.20 -8.61 -21.17
CA GLU A 96 3.29 -8.58 -22.64
C GLU A 96 4.66 -9.03 -23.13
N ALA A 97 5.74 -8.52 -22.55
CA ALA A 97 7.11 -8.93 -22.88
C ALA A 97 7.32 -10.43 -22.62
N TYR A 98 6.78 -10.96 -21.51
CA TYR A 98 6.85 -12.38 -21.20
C TYR A 98 6.13 -13.23 -22.26
N GLN A 99 4.92 -12.81 -22.69
CA GLN A 99 4.16 -13.49 -23.74
C GLN A 99 4.87 -13.51 -25.09
N ARG A 100 5.67 -12.47 -25.38
CA ARG A 100 6.51 -12.37 -26.59
C ARG A 100 7.85 -13.13 -26.47
N GLY A 101 8.11 -13.81 -25.34
CA GLY A 101 9.37 -14.52 -25.09
C GLY A 101 10.55 -13.62 -24.69
N MET A 102 10.33 -12.32 -24.52
CA MET A 102 11.35 -11.33 -24.13
C MET A 102 11.58 -11.34 -22.61
N LYS A 103 12.25 -12.39 -22.11
CA LYS A 103 12.40 -12.65 -20.67
C LYS A 103 13.13 -11.53 -19.90
N THR A 104 14.15 -10.91 -20.48
CA THR A 104 14.93 -9.84 -19.84
C THR A 104 14.11 -8.55 -19.71
N VAL A 105 13.39 -8.15 -20.76
CA VAL A 105 12.46 -7.02 -20.77
C VAL A 105 11.33 -7.24 -19.75
N ALA A 106 10.78 -8.47 -19.70
CA ALA A 106 9.78 -8.83 -18.70
C ALA A 106 10.31 -8.71 -17.26
N ALA A 107 11.56 -9.11 -17.01
CA ALA A 107 12.20 -8.98 -15.71
C ALA A 107 12.41 -7.51 -15.32
N PHE A 108 12.85 -6.66 -16.26
CA PHE A 108 13.02 -5.22 -16.04
C PHE A 108 11.72 -4.56 -15.59
N TYR A 109 10.65 -4.72 -16.37
CA TYR A 109 9.35 -4.14 -16.03
C TYR A 109 8.76 -4.75 -14.74
N SER A 110 9.02 -6.02 -14.45
CA SER A 110 8.63 -6.64 -13.18
C SER A 110 9.34 -6.00 -11.99
N GLN A 111 10.64 -5.71 -12.11
CA GLN A 111 11.41 -5.02 -11.06
C GLN A 111 10.91 -3.58 -10.87
N GLN A 112 10.65 -2.87 -11.98
CA GLN A 112 10.09 -1.53 -11.94
C GLN A 112 8.70 -1.51 -11.25
N GLY A 113 7.83 -2.47 -11.58
CA GLY A 113 6.52 -2.62 -10.91
C GLY A 113 6.63 -2.87 -9.41
N ARG A 114 7.63 -3.65 -8.96
CA ARG A 114 7.92 -3.83 -7.52
C ARG A 114 8.40 -2.53 -6.87
N ALA A 115 9.26 -1.76 -7.53
CA ALA A 115 9.73 -0.48 -7.03
C ALA A 115 8.58 0.52 -6.86
N TYR A 116 7.64 0.59 -7.81
CA TYR A 116 6.44 1.42 -7.67
C TYR A 116 5.47 0.90 -6.60
N ALA A 117 5.37 -0.43 -6.42
CA ALA A 117 4.59 -1.01 -5.32
C ALA A 117 5.12 -0.55 -3.95
N GLU A 118 6.44 -0.46 -3.80
CA GLU A 118 7.05 0.03 -2.56
C GLU A 118 6.78 1.51 -2.33
N LYS A 119 6.98 2.37 -3.35
CA LYS A 119 6.66 3.80 -3.25
C LYS A 119 5.18 4.06 -2.94
N MET A 120 4.28 3.28 -3.55
CA MET A 120 2.85 3.32 -3.25
C MET A 120 2.58 2.95 -1.79
N ARG A 121 3.24 1.91 -1.27
CA ARG A 121 3.11 1.48 0.14
C ARG A 121 3.57 2.60 1.09
N GLU A 122 4.74 3.17 0.86
CA GLU A 122 5.30 4.26 1.67
C GLU A 122 4.41 5.51 1.67
N ALA A 123 3.87 5.90 0.51
CA ALA A 123 2.95 7.02 0.41
C ALA A 123 1.63 6.74 1.16
N ASN A 124 1.06 5.55 1.01
CA ASN A 124 -0.14 5.16 1.76
C ASN A 124 0.11 5.12 3.28
N GLU A 125 1.27 4.65 3.72
CA GLU A 125 1.63 4.66 5.14
C GLU A 125 1.75 6.08 5.70
N ARG A 126 2.40 6.99 4.96
CA ARG A 126 2.47 8.41 5.35
C ARG A 126 1.08 9.05 5.44
N ALA A 127 0.23 8.83 4.44
CA ALA A 127 -1.12 9.39 4.42
C ALA A 127 -2.00 8.83 5.55
N SER A 128 -1.98 7.51 5.74
CA SER A 128 -2.77 6.85 6.79
C SER A 128 -2.31 7.26 8.19
N TRP A 129 -1.00 7.41 8.42
CA TRP A 129 -0.46 7.91 9.67
C TRP A 129 -0.94 9.32 9.98
N LYS A 130 -0.87 10.24 9.00
CA LYS A 130 -1.34 11.63 9.17
C LYS A 130 -2.83 11.67 9.51
N LEU A 131 -3.65 10.89 8.82
CA LEU A 131 -5.09 10.82 9.07
C LEU A 131 -5.39 10.25 10.45
N LEU A 132 -4.75 9.13 10.82
CA LEU A 132 -4.91 8.50 12.12
C LEU A 132 -4.55 9.45 13.26
N GLN A 133 -3.43 10.15 13.14
CA GLN A 133 -2.97 11.12 14.13
C GLN A 133 -3.99 12.24 14.32
N LEU A 134 -4.50 12.82 13.22
CA LEU A 134 -5.48 13.90 13.28
C LEU A 134 -6.79 13.45 13.90
N ARG A 135 -7.27 12.24 13.58
CA ARG A 135 -8.54 11.72 14.13
C ARG A 135 -8.45 11.38 15.60
N ASN A 136 -7.33 10.81 16.02
CA ASN A 136 -7.17 10.35 17.39
C ASN A 136 -6.56 11.40 18.32
N ALA A 137 -6.18 12.58 17.81
CA ALA A 137 -5.57 13.66 18.61
C ALA A 137 -6.44 14.15 19.79
N GLN A 138 -7.77 14.06 19.65
CA GLN A 138 -8.74 14.48 20.68
C GLN A 138 -9.49 13.28 21.29
N CYS A 139 -9.11 12.05 20.93
CA CYS A 139 -9.71 10.85 21.50
C CYS A 139 -9.14 10.58 22.89
N ASP A 140 -9.97 10.02 23.77
CA ASP A 140 -9.48 9.46 25.02
C ASP A 140 -8.61 8.21 24.74
N ASP A 141 -7.80 7.83 25.72
CA ASP A 141 -6.84 6.72 25.60
C ASP A 141 -7.49 5.36 25.30
N ASN A 142 -8.79 5.18 25.56
CA ASN A 142 -9.52 3.94 25.26
C ASN A 142 -10.35 4.02 23.97
N THR A 143 -10.24 5.12 23.22
CA THR A 143 -10.95 5.33 21.96
C THR A 143 -9.98 5.28 20.78
N LEU A 144 -10.36 4.53 19.75
CA LEU A 144 -9.65 4.44 18.48
C LEU A 144 -10.60 4.74 17.31
N ASP A 145 -10.31 5.81 16.58
CA ASP A 145 -10.99 6.16 15.35
C ASP A 145 -10.18 5.72 14.12
N LEU A 146 -10.78 4.80 13.35
CA LEU A 146 -10.24 4.18 12.14
C LEU A 146 -10.96 4.65 10.87
N HIS A 147 -11.90 5.58 10.97
CA HIS A 147 -12.69 5.94 9.80
C HIS A 147 -11.82 6.61 8.72
N GLY A 148 -12.15 6.34 7.47
CA GLY A 148 -11.44 6.88 6.31
C GLY A 148 -10.09 6.21 6.02
N LEU A 149 -9.60 5.32 6.89
CA LEU A 149 -8.46 4.47 6.56
C LEU A 149 -8.84 3.41 5.52
N HIS A 150 -7.87 2.98 4.72
CA HIS A 150 -8.05 1.78 3.91
C HIS A 150 -8.14 0.54 4.80
N VAL A 151 -8.80 -0.51 4.31
CA VAL A 151 -9.09 -1.71 5.11
C VAL A 151 -7.84 -2.33 5.73
N GLN A 152 -6.75 -2.48 4.96
CA GLN A 152 -5.51 -3.06 5.47
C GLN A 152 -4.86 -2.18 6.54
N GLU A 153 -4.85 -0.86 6.33
CA GLU A 153 -4.35 0.13 7.29
C GLU A 153 -5.13 0.04 8.61
N ALA A 154 -6.46 0.07 8.53
CA ALA A 154 -7.34 0.02 9.69
C ALA A 154 -7.14 -1.24 10.54
N ILE A 155 -7.03 -2.41 9.89
CA ILE A 155 -6.82 -3.68 10.59
C ILE A 155 -5.45 -3.75 11.25
N GLN A 156 -4.42 -3.22 10.60
CA GLN A 156 -3.08 -3.19 11.17
C GLN A 156 -3.04 -2.31 12.43
N VAL A 157 -3.64 -1.11 12.37
CA VAL A 157 -3.75 -0.20 13.52
C VAL A 157 -4.55 -0.86 14.63
N LEU A 158 -5.70 -1.45 14.33
CA LEU A 158 -6.56 -2.11 15.31
C LEU A 158 -5.85 -3.25 16.05
N LYS A 159 -5.13 -4.12 15.33
CA LYS A 159 -4.35 -5.21 15.91
C LYS A 159 -3.32 -4.71 16.92
N ASN A 160 -2.57 -3.68 16.53
CA ASN A 160 -1.54 -3.09 17.39
C ASN A 160 -2.16 -2.45 18.64
N TYR A 161 -3.25 -1.70 18.45
CA TYR A 161 -3.98 -1.05 19.54
C TYR A 161 -4.57 -2.05 20.55
N VAL A 162 -5.27 -3.08 20.08
CA VAL A 162 -5.84 -4.12 20.96
C VAL A 162 -4.74 -4.87 21.71
N LYS A 163 -3.62 -5.19 21.04
CA LYS A 163 -2.46 -5.83 21.68
C LYS A 163 -1.89 -4.98 22.82
N LEU A 164 -1.74 -3.66 22.59
CA LEU A 164 -1.28 -2.73 23.60
C LEU A 164 -2.25 -2.67 24.78
N LYS A 165 -3.55 -2.48 24.53
CA LYS A 165 -4.56 -2.38 25.58
C LYS A 165 -4.75 -3.67 26.38
N LYS A 166 -4.65 -4.84 25.74
CA LYS A 166 -4.63 -6.12 26.48
C LYS A 166 -3.46 -6.19 27.47
N ARG A 167 -2.28 -5.73 27.05
CA ARG A 167 -1.10 -5.67 27.95
C ARG A 167 -1.32 -4.69 29.10
N GLU A 168 -1.88 -3.52 28.82
CA GLU A 168 -2.19 -2.51 29.85
C GLU A 168 -3.23 -3.01 30.85
N SER A 169 -4.36 -3.56 30.38
CA SER A 169 -5.39 -4.21 31.20
C SER A 169 -4.79 -5.28 32.12
N TRP A 170 -3.90 -6.12 31.58
CA TRP A 170 -3.21 -7.15 32.35
C TRP A 170 -2.25 -6.55 33.40
N CYS A 171 -1.43 -5.55 33.05
CA CYS A 171 -0.53 -4.92 34.00
C CYS A 171 -1.28 -4.17 35.13
N LEU A 172 -2.40 -3.54 34.81
CA LEU A 172 -3.21 -2.78 35.77
C LEU A 172 -4.24 -3.63 36.52
N GLN A 173 -4.41 -4.91 36.15
CA GLN A 173 -5.41 -5.83 36.69
C GLN A 173 -6.83 -5.23 36.66
N LYS A 174 -7.16 -4.49 35.59
CA LYS A 174 -8.41 -3.75 35.46
C LYS A 174 -9.06 -4.04 34.12
N LYS A 175 -10.33 -4.46 34.15
CA LYS A 175 -11.16 -4.60 32.95
C LYS A 175 -11.26 -3.28 32.21
N GLN A 176 -11.07 -3.32 30.90
CA GLN A 176 -11.13 -2.14 30.04
C GLN A 176 -12.24 -2.31 29.00
N THR A 177 -12.91 -1.21 28.67
CA THR A 177 -13.82 -1.16 27.52
C THR A 177 -13.24 -0.17 26.52
N LEU A 178 -12.89 -0.68 25.35
CA LEU A 178 -12.38 0.11 24.24
C LEU A 178 -13.53 0.57 23.37
N ARG A 179 -13.44 1.79 22.83
CA ARG A 179 -14.37 2.32 21.83
C ARG A 179 -13.67 2.34 20.47
N ILE A 180 -14.18 1.59 19.50
CA ILE A 180 -13.62 1.51 18.15
C ILE A 180 -14.60 2.14 17.16
N ILE A 181 -14.17 3.16 16.42
CA ILE A 181 -14.99 3.87 15.43
C ILE A 181 -14.47 3.51 14.04
N THR A 182 -15.33 2.94 13.18
CA THR A 182 -14.98 2.54 11.81
C THR A 182 -15.60 3.46 10.75
N GLY A 183 -16.56 4.30 11.18
CA GLY A 183 -17.36 5.15 10.30
C GLY A 183 -18.61 4.45 9.75
N ARG A 184 -19.53 5.24 9.19
CA ARG A 184 -20.85 4.78 8.73
C ARG A 184 -20.87 4.31 7.27
N GLY A 185 -19.77 4.44 6.53
CA GLY A 185 -19.70 4.09 5.11
C GLY A 185 -20.38 5.08 4.16
N ALA A 186 -20.88 6.23 4.63
CA ALA A 186 -21.58 7.20 3.78
C ALA A 186 -20.71 7.84 2.67
N HIS A 187 -19.40 7.61 2.69
CA HIS A 187 -18.44 8.19 1.75
C HIS A 187 -17.55 7.13 1.07
N SER A 188 -17.78 5.85 1.34
CA SER A 188 -17.06 4.79 0.63
C SER A 188 -17.70 4.54 -0.74
N ALA A 189 -16.92 4.03 -1.68
CA ALA A 189 -17.44 3.59 -2.97
C ALA A 189 -18.66 2.66 -2.78
N LEU A 190 -19.79 3.03 -3.40
CA LEU A 190 -21.09 2.34 -3.30
C LEU A 190 -21.74 2.37 -1.91
N ASN A 191 -21.33 3.27 -1.01
CA ASN A 191 -21.79 3.35 0.39
C ASN A 191 -21.55 2.08 1.22
N ILE A 192 -20.57 1.25 0.82
CA ILE A 192 -20.26 0.00 1.51
C ILE A 192 -19.24 0.26 2.62
N PRO A 193 -19.55 0.07 3.92
CA PRO A 193 -18.62 0.32 5.01
C PRO A 193 -17.55 -0.78 5.10
N LYS A 194 -16.61 -0.83 4.15
CA LYS A 194 -15.58 -1.88 4.03
C LYS A 194 -14.76 -2.05 5.31
N VAL A 195 -14.38 -0.94 5.96
CA VAL A 195 -13.63 -0.96 7.23
C VAL A 195 -14.45 -1.61 8.35
N LYS A 196 -15.75 -1.30 8.45
CA LYS A 196 -16.64 -1.91 9.45
C LYS A 196 -16.60 -3.44 9.34
N PHE A 197 -16.86 -3.98 8.16
CA PHE A 197 -16.90 -5.43 7.95
C PHE A 197 -15.56 -6.12 8.26
N ALA A 198 -14.45 -5.50 7.85
CA ALA A 198 -13.14 -6.04 8.15
C ALA A 198 -12.85 -6.06 9.66
N VAL A 199 -13.23 -5.00 10.37
CA VAL A 199 -13.05 -4.87 11.82
C VAL A 199 -13.90 -5.87 12.59
N GLU A 200 -15.16 -6.07 12.20
CA GLU A 200 -16.01 -7.12 12.75
C GLU A 200 -15.42 -8.52 12.51
N GLY A 201 -14.94 -8.79 11.29
CA GLY A 201 -14.26 -10.05 10.98
C GLY A 201 -13.01 -10.28 11.85
N TYR A 202 -12.27 -9.22 12.16
CA TYR A 202 -11.14 -9.29 13.10
C TYR A 202 -11.61 -9.60 14.53
N PHE A 203 -12.69 -8.97 15.01
CA PHE A 203 -13.21 -9.24 16.35
C PHE A 203 -13.65 -10.70 16.51
N LEU A 204 -14.38 -11.24 15.53
CA LEU A 204 -14.83 -12.62 15.52
C LEU A 204 -13.66 -13.60 15.50
N SER A 205 -12.71 -13.43 14.58
CA SER A 205 -11.52 -14.31 14.48
C SER A 205 -10.61 -14.24 15.71
N SER A 206 -10.59 -13.09 16.39
CA SER A 206 -9.80 -12.90 17.62
C SER A 206 -10.56 -13.21 18.91
N GLN A 207 -11.80 -13.72 18.79
CA GLN A 207 -12.70 -14.05 19.91
C GLN A 207 -12.86 -12.91 20.92
N LEU A 208 -12.91 -11.67 20.41
CA LEU A 208 -13.08 -10.49 21.24
C LEU A 208 -14.56 -10.33 21.59
N ASN A 209 -14.85 -9.96 22.83
CA ASN A 209 -16.21 -9.65 23.25
C ASN A 209 -16.53 -8.21 22.82
N TYR A 210 -17.42 -8.04 21.84
CA TYR A 210 -17.78 -6.74 21.30
C TYR A 210 -19.28 -6.55 21.15
N ARG A 211 -19.72 -5.29 21.16
CA ARG A 211 -21.09 -4.88 20.80
C ARG A 211 -21.05 -3.63 19.93
N GLU A 212 -21.89 -3.58 18.90
CA GLU A 212 -22.12 -2.35 18.15
C GLU A 212 -23.11 -1.48 18.94
N VAL A 213 -22.67 -0.28 19.36
CA VAL A 213 -23.51 0.65 20.15
C VAL A 213 -24.25 1.61 19.23
N GLN A 214 -23.60 2.03 18.15
CA GLN A 214 -24.14 2.86 17.07
C GLN A 214 -23.55 2.38 15.76
N ALA A 215 -24.18 2.73 14.63
CA ALA A 215 -23.68 2.34 13.32
C ALA A 215 -22.20 2.76 13.12
N GLY A 216 -21.31 1.78 13.03
CA GLY A 216 -19.87 1.99 12.87
C GLY A 216 -19.13 2.38 14.17
N MET A 217 -19.72 2.15 15.34
CA MET A 217 -19.09 2.32 16.66
C MET A 217 -19.28 1.07 17.51
N PHE A 218 -18.15 0.49 17.92
CA PHE A 218 -18.10 -0.72 18.72
C PHE A 218 -17.53 -0.47 20.10
N HIS A 219 -18.09 -1.15 21.10
CA HIS A 219 -17.44 -1.33 22.40
C HIS A 219 -16.83 -2.73 22.44
N VAL A 220 -15.55 -2.82 22.76
CA VAL A 220 -14.81 -4.08 22.92
C VAL A 220 -14.36 -4.21 24.38
N MET A 221 -14.73 -5.31 25.02
CA MET A 221 -14.39 -5.59 26.42
C MET A 221 -13.12 -6.45 26.50
N LEU A 222 -12.11 -5.96 27.23
CA LEU A 222 -10.82 -6.62 27.48
C LEU A 222 -10.64 -6.99 28.95
#